data_AF-A0A7S2WDI6-F1
#
_entry.id   AF-A0A7S2WDI6-F1
#
_cell.length_a   1.000
_cell.length_b   1.000
_cell.length_c   1.000
_cell.angle_alpha   90.00
_cell.angle_beta   90.00
_cell.angle_gamma   90.00
#
_symmetry.space_group_name_H-M   'P 1'
#
loop_
_entity.id
_entity.type
_entity.pdbx_description
1 polymer ?
#
loop_
_entity_poly.entity_id
_entity_poly.type
_entity_poly.pdbx_seq_one_letter_code
_entity_poly.pdbx_strand_id
1 'polypeptide(L)'
;GFVGTSLLQAWTMKLCATAIRAVGPRVGSHVARPTASSFTRSLSTSAAGLEFEDYGVFPRERPGLNYNLNWSLNKNGVTPAGDAFHLTKARDVEKLSLSVEKVTKPKASEAAPEAGESALSFADFDGALAAAKDVLEGAKTLYVAEGDAPGTRTQCRVITDSATIAATAMTSILERAPKREEVPPLPITCYVSTEGSPFEGFVVEQGDGVIYCEGETVASVVLTGANYKHSKLAATISRAAEALKE
;
A
#
# COMPACT_ATOMS: atom_id res chain seq x y z
N GLY A 1 -4.92 10.44 -56.02
CA GLY A 1 -5.47 11.79 -56.21
C GLY A 1 -6.53 12.04 -55.16
N PHE A 2 -6.54 13.26 -54.60
CA PHE A 2 -7.49 13.85 -53.64
C PHE A 2 -7.58 13.16 -52.27
N VAL A 3 -6.92 13.65 -51.21
CA VAL A 3 -7.00 14.95 -50.48
C VAL A 3 -8.27 15.07 -49.63
N GLY A 4 -8.07 15.15 -48.31
CA GLY A 4 -9.08 15.39 -47.30
C GLY A 4 -8.46 15.71 -45.94
N THR A 5 -7.79 16.87 -45.86
CA THR A 5 -7.31 17.57 -44.65
C THR A 5 -8.45 18.15 -43.81
N SER A 6 -8.20 18.37 -42.50
CA SER A 6 -8.73 19.45 -41.62
C SER A 6 -9.25 18.93 -40.27
N LEU A 7 -9.08 19.54 -39.08
CA LEU A 7 -8.36 20.71 -38.53
C LEU A 7 -8.49 20.60 -36.99
N LEU A 8 -7.47 21.08 -36.28
CA LEU A 8 -7.45 21.75 -34.97
C LEU A 8 -8.40 21.34 -33.83
N GLN A 9 -7.83 21.12 -32.64
CA GLN A 9 -7.80 22.18 -31.62
C GLN A 9 -6.67 21.99 -30.60
N ALA A 10 -5.81 23.00 -30.50
CA ALA A 10 -4.82 23.19 -29.47
C ALA A 10 -5.44 23.96 -28.30
N TRP A 11 -5.22 23.54 -27.07
CA TRP A 11 -5.42 24.37 -25.89
C TRP A 11 -4.13 24.44 -25.08
N THR A 12 -3.70 25.67 -24.86
CA THR A 12 -2.54 26.08 -24.06
C THR A 12 -3.06 26.75 -22.78
N MET A 13 -2.56 26.34 -21.62
CA MET A 13 -2.56 27.16 -20.39
C MET A 13 -1.28 26.84 -19.62
N LYS A 14 -0.25 27.67 -19.78
CA LYS A 14 0.12 28.84 -18.96
C LYS A 14 0.58 28.48 -17.53
N LEU A 15 1.90 28.55 -17.39
CA LEU A 15 2.67 28.67 -16.16
C LEU A 15 2.08 29.73 -15.21
N CYS A 16 2.16 29.46 -13.91
CA CYS A 16 2.27 30.48 -12.90
C CYS A 16 3.34 30.08 -11.88
N ALA A 17 4.49 30.76 -11.93
CA ALA A 17 5.54 30.70 -10.94
C ALA A 17 5.47 31.98 -10.09
N THR A 18 5.42 31.85 -8.77
CA THR A 18 5.64 32.98 -7.86
C THR A 18 6.45 32.52 -6.66
N ALA A 19 7.74 32.86 -6.67
CA ALA A 19 8.61 32.85 -5.51
C ALA A 19 8.67 34.28 -4.93
N ILE A 20 8.58 34.43 -3.61
CA ILE A 20 8.96 35.66 -2.92
C ILE A 20 9.80 35.31 -1.69
N ARG A 21 10.98 35.90 -1.62
CA ARG A 21 11.94 35.86 -0.51
C ARG A 21 12.51 37.27 -0.33
N ALA A 22 12.43 37.85 0.87
CA ALA A 22 13.32 38.93 1.39
C ALA A 22 12.89 39.27 2.85
N VAL A 23 13.73 39.06 3.90
CA VAL A 23 14.77 39.94 4.53
C VAL A 23 14.19 40.98 5.52
N GLY A 24 14.73 40.99 6.77
CA GLY A 24 14.38 41.87 7.93
C GLY A 24 14.83 43.35 7.81
N PRO A 25 14.77 44.22 8.86
CA PRO A 25 15.51 44.09 10.14
C PRO A 25 14.84 44.68 11.42
N ARG A 26 15.61 44.74 12.53
CA ARG A 26 15.35 45.19 13.92
C ARG A 26 15.08 46.70 14.11
N VAL A 27 14.41 47.07 15.23
CA VAL A 27 14.81 47.99 16.35
C VAL A 27 13.54 48.47 17.10
N GLY A 28 13.61 48.56 18.44
CA GLY A 28 12.44 48.72 19.33
C GLY A 28 12.22 50.10 19.94
N SER A 29 11.26 50.19 20.88
CA SER A 29 11.12 51.26 21.89
C SER A 29 9.99 50.93 22.88
N HIS A 30 10.23 51.24 24.16
CA HIS A 30 9.36 51.05 25.33
C HIS A 30 8.10 51.95 25.37
N VAL A 31 7.26 51.70 26.39
CA VAL A 31 6.18 52.54 27.00
C VAL A 31 4.78 52.25 26.41
N ALA A 32 3.66 52.00 27.13
CA ALA A 32 3.26 52.10 28.54
C ALA A 32 2.25 50.98 28.91
N ARG A 33 2.10 50.78 30.22
CA ARG A 33 1.11 49.94 30.92
C ARG A 33 -0.29 50.57 30.89
N PRO A 34 -1.36 49.78 30.67
CA PRO A 34 -2.60 49.99 31.40
C PRO A 34 -2.96 48.79 32.27
N THR A 35 -3.45 49.15 33.45
CA THR A 35 -3.96 48.31 34.53
C THR A 35 -5.33 47.70 34.22
N ALA A 36 -5.50 46.48 34.75
CA ALA A 36 -6.74 45.88 35.26
C ALA A 36 -7.91 45.68 34.29
N SER A 37 -8.18 44.41 33.99
CA SER A 37 -9.51 43.83 34.16
C SER A 37 -9.39 42.30 34.11
N SER A 38 -9.26 41.69 35.28
CA SER A 38 -9.38 40.24 35.43
C SER A 38 -10.84 39.87 35.30
N PHE A 39 -11.28 39.54 34.08
CA PHE A 39 -12.48 38.73 33.92
C PHE A 39 -12.12 37.27 34.14
N THR A 40 -12.14 36.84 35.39
CA THR A 40 -12.31 35.43 35.76
C THR A 40 -13.69 35.01 35.27
N ARG A 41 -13.78 34.57 34.01
CA ARG A 41 -14.89 33.70 33.60
C ARG A 41 -14.66 32.36 34.27
N SER A 42 -15.15 32.25 35.51
CA SER A 42 -15.35 30.97 36.18
C SER A 42 -16.43 30.23 35.41
N LEU A 43 -16.02 29.46 34.39
CA LEU A 43 -16.82 28.35 33.90
C LEU A 43 -16.83 27.32 35.02
N SER A 44 -17.81 27.42 35.91
CA SER A 44 -18.22 26.32 36.75
C SER A 44 -18.84 25.26 35.83
N THR A 45 -17.99 24.45 35.19
CA THR A 45 -18.38 23.11 34.81
C THR A 45 -18.58 22.36 36.10
N SER A 46 -19.83 22.33 36.57
CA SER A 46 -20.29 21.22 37.39
C SER A 46 -19.81 19.97 36.66
N ALA A 47 -18.92 19.19 37.27
CA ALA A 47 -18.66 17.84 36.82
C ALA A 47 -19.97 17.06 37.05
N ALA A 48 -20.91 17.24 36.12
CA ALA A 48 -21.95 16.26 35.90
C ALA A 48 -21.18 14.96 35.70
N GLY A 49 -21.46 13.97 36.54
CA GLY A 49 -20.82 12.67 36.51
C GLY A 49 -20.82 12.16 35.08
N LEU A 50 -19.69 12.31 34.40
CA LEU A 50 -19.40 11.51 33.24
C LEU A 50 -19.20 10.14 33.84
N GLU A 51 -20.19 9.27 33.63
CA GLU A 51 -20.05 7.85 33.85
C GLU A 51 -18.74 7.43 33.16
N PHE A 52 -17.70 7.18 33.97
CA PHE A 52 -16.40 6.66 33.52
C PHE A 52 -16.51 5.18 33.12
N GLU A 53 -17.71 4.63 33.10
CA GLU A 53 -18.06 3.29 32.66
C GLU A 53 -18.27 3.30 31.15
N ASP A 54 -17.15 3.31 30.42
CA ASP A 54 -16.98 2.64 29.10
C ASP A 54 -15.68 3.10 28.41
N TYR A 55 -14.61 3.33 29.18
CA TYR A 55 -13.26 3.28 28.59
C TYR A 55 -12.93 1.82 28.30
N GLY A 56 -13.44 1.31 27.17
CA GLY A 56 -13.04 0.02 26.64
C GLY A 56 -11.51 -0.02 26.59
N VAL A 57 -10.91 -0.93 27.36
CA VAL A 57 -9.45 -1.09 27.37
C VAL A 57 -9.05 -1.50 25.97
N PHE A 58 -8.47 -0.56 25.23
CA PHE A 58 -7.97 -0.85 23.90
C PHE A 58 -6.95 -1.98 24.03
N PRO A 59 -6.98 -2.99 23.13
CA PRO A 59 -5.98 -4.04 23.15
C PRO A 59 -4.57 -3.45 23.19
N ARG A 60 -3.60 -4.21 23.70
CA ARG A 60 -2.19 -3.81 23.62
C ARG A 60 -1.58 -4.46 22.37
N GLU A 61 -0.66 -3.75 21.72
CA GLU A 61 0.10 -4.33 20.60
C GLU A 61 0.83 -5.59 21.04
N ARG A 62 0.85 -6.59 20.15
CA ARG A 62 1.54 -7.87 20.32
C ARG A 62 1.97 -8.39 18.94
N PRO A 63 2.82 -9.42 18.85
CA PRO A 63 3.02 -10.12 17.58
C PRO A 63 1.66 -10.56 16.99
N GLY A 64 1.43 -10.22 15.73
CA GLY A 64 0.13 -10.43 15.07
C GLY A 64 -0.88 -9.28 15.25
N LEU A 65 -0.64 -8.33 16.17
CA LEU A 65 -1.52 -7.17 16.38
C LEU A 65 -0.67 -5.90 16.44
N ASN A 66 -0.36 -5.37 15.25
CA ASN A 66 0.39 -4.13 15.07
C ASN A 66 -0.52 -3.08 14.44
N TYR A 67 -0.71 -1.94 15.10
CA TYR A 67 -1.67 -0.95 14.62
C TYR A 67 -1.22 -0.32 13.31
N ASN A 68 0.07 -0.03 13.16
CA ASN A 68 0.59 0.57 11.93
C ASN A 68 0.37 -0.35 10.73
N LEU A 69 0.61 -1.64 10.89
CA LEU A 69 0.33 -2.63 9.85
C LEU A 69 -1.16 -2.70 9.54
N ASN A 70 -2.02 -2.81 10.56
CA ASN A 70 -3.47 -2.93 10.36
C ASN A 70 -4.06 -1.70 9.65
N TRP A 71 -3.66 -0.49 10.06
CA TRP A 71 -4.03 0.74 9.36
C TRP A 71 -3.53 0.77 7.92
N SER A 72 -2.31 0.29 7.69
CA SER A 72 -1.74 0.19 6.37
C SER A 72 -2.45 -0.83 5.47
N LEU A 73 -2.94 -1.95 6.02
CA LEU A 73 -3.71 -2.94 5.27
C LEU A 73 -5.12 -2.43 4.94
N ASN A 74 -5.75 -1.70 5.87
CA ASN A 74 -7.03 -1.04 5.61
C ASN A 74 -6.94 -0.07 4.43
N LYS A 75 -5.80 0.63 4.26
CA LYS A 75 -5.56 1.46 3.07
C LYS A 75 -5.51 0.65 1.78
N ASN A 76 -5.08 -0.61 1.81
CA ASN A 76 -5.15 -1.52 0.66
C ASN A 76 -6.54 -2.19 0.50
N GLY A 77 -7.51 -1.86 1.35
CA GLY A 77 -8.83 -2.48 1.35
C GLY A 77 -8.82 -3.91 1.87
N VAL A 78 -7.93 -4.23 2.82
CA VAL A 78 -7.95 -5.49 3.56
C VAL A 78 -7.99 -5.18 5.05
N THR A 79 -9.10 -5.51 5.70
CA THR A 79 -9.31 -5.38 7.14
C THR A 79 -9.04 -6.71 7.84
N PRO A 80 -7.93 -6.86 8.59
CA PRO A 80 -7.63 -8.12 9.26
C PRO A 80 -8.69 -8.42 10.34
N ALA A 81 -9.40 -9.54 10.21
CA ALA A 81 -10.28 -10.05 11.27
C ALA A 81 -9.51 -10.70 12.43
N GLY A 82 -8.28 -11.16 12.16
CA GLY A 82 -7.42 -11.85 13.12
C GLY A 82 -6.01 -11.26 13.21
N ASP A 83 -5.02 -12.15 13.34
CA ASP A 83 -3.62 -11.74 13.52
C ASP A 83 -2.96 -11.44 12.15
N ALA A 84 -2.24 -10.33 12.04
CA ALA A 84 -1.45 -9.95 10.86
C ALA A 84 0.04 -9.87 11.21
N PHE A 85 0.86 -10.69 10.54
CA PHE A 85 2.31 -10.77 10.76
C PHE A 85 3.08 -10.04 9.65
N HIS A 86 3.93 -9.10 10.04
CA HIS A 86 4.78 -8.35 9.12
C HIS A 86 6.16 -9.00 8.97
N LEU A 87 6.50 -9.42 7.75
CA LEU A 87 7.77 -10.00 7.37
C LEU A 87 8.54 -8.99 6.52
N THR A 88 9.62 -8.44 7.07
CA THR A 88 10.51 -7.50 6.35
C THR A 88 11.92 -8.04 6.15
N LYS A 89 12.26 -9.12 6.87
CA LYS A 89 13.59 -9.73 6.90
C LYS A 89 13.45 -11.24 7.01
N ALA A 90 14.42 -11.96 6.47
CA ALA A 90 14.53 -13.41 6.63
C ALA A 90 14.53 -13.86 8.11
N ARG A 91 15.08 -13.04 9.02
CA ARG A 91 15.03 -13.31 10.47
C ARG A 91 13.62 -13.38 11.05
N ASP A 92 12.65 -12.70 10.44
CA ASP A 92 11.27 -12.72 10.92
C ASP A 92 10.60 -14.06 10.53
N VAL A 93 10.98 -14.61 9.37
CA VAL A 93 10.61 -15.96 8.93
C VAL A 93 11.15 -17.03 9.88
N GLU A 94 12.42 -16.90 10.28
CA GLU A 94 13.06 -17.80 11.27
C GLU A 94 12.39 -17.76 12.63
N LYS A 95 12.06 -16.55 13.15
CA LYS A 95 11.37 -16.39 14.45
C LYS A 95 10.00 -17.07 14.47
N LEU A 96 9.30 -17.02 13.35
CA LEU A 96 7.98 -17.63 13.21
C LEU A 96 8.06 -19.11 12.79
N SER A 97 9.28 -19.64 12.58
CA SER A 97 9.52 -21.04 12.16
C SER A 97 8.75 -21.43 10.89
N LEU A 98 8.65 -20.50 9.94
CA LEU A 98 7.89 -20.72 8.71
C LEU A 98 8.69 -21.56 7.70
N SER A 99 7.99 -22.41 6.96
CA SER A 99 8.57 -23.19 5.86
C SER A 99 8.82 -22.33 4.63
N VAL A 100 9.99 -22.50 4.02
CA VAL A 100 10.42 -21.78 2.81
C VAL A 100 10.53 -22.77 1.66
N GLU A 101 9.92 -22.45 0.53
CA GLU A 101 10.08 -23.20 -0.71
C GLU A 101 11.15 -22.59 -1.60
N LYS A 102 11.89 -23.45 -2.32
CA LYS A 102 12.86 -23.01 -3.31
C LYS A 102 12.13 -22.63 -4.59
N VAL A 103 12.26 -21.37 -4.97
CA VAL A 103 11.68 -20.87 -6.21
C VAL A 103 12.68 -21.07 -7.35
N THR A 104 12.27 -21.77 -8.39
CA THR A 104 13.03 -21.84 -9.66
C THR A 104 12.99 -20.49 -10.36
N LYS A 105 14.02 -20.16 -11.13
CA LYS A 105 14.09 -18.89 -11.87
C LYS A 105 12.81 -18.69 -12.70
N PRO A 106 12.06 -17.59 -12.50
CA PRO A 106 10.80 -17.37 -13.22
C PRO A 106 11.05 -17.21 -14.71
N LYS A 107 10.17 -17.80 -15.52
CA LYS A 107 10.13 -17.56 -16.97
C LYS A 107 9.16 -16.41 -17.24
N ALA A 108 9.49 -15.51 -18.16
CA ALA A 108 8.60 -14.40 -18.53
C ALA A 108 7.21 -14.86 -19.00
N SER A 109 7.14 -16.01 -19.68
CA SER A 109 5.88 -16.64 -20.10
C SER A 109 4.99 -17.11 -18.95
N GLU A 110 5.51 -17.18 -17.73
CA GLU A 110 4.75 -17.51 -16.53
C GLU A 110 4.18 -16.27 -15.84
N ALA A 111 4.39 -15.05 -16.35
CA ALA A 111 3.73 -13.88 -15.78
C ALA A 111 2.21 -13.93 -16.03
N ALA A 112 1.44 -13.41 -15.07
CA ALA A 112 0.01 -13.21 -15.28
C ALA A 112 -0.25 -12.17 -16.39
N PRO A 113 -1.41 -12.22 -17.07
CA PRO A 113 -1.81 -11.19 -18.02
C PRO A 113 -2.10 -9.86 -17.32
N GLU A 114 -1.88 -8.76 -18.04
CA GLU A 114 -2.27 -7.42 -17.57
C GLU A 114 -3.73 -7.15 -17.94
N ALA A 115 -4.50 -6.55 -17.04
CA ALA A 115 -5.87 -6.13 -17.34
C ALA A 115 -5.86 -5.01 -18.38
N GLY A 116 -6.73 -5.12 -19.39
CA GLY A 116 -6.73 -4.25 -20.56
C GLY A 116 -5.99 -4.84 -21.77
N GLU A 117 -5.18 -5.89 -21.58
CA GLU A 117 -4.72 -6.74 -22.69
C GLU A 117 -5.85 -7.65 -23.20
N SER A 118 -5.68 -8.21 -24.40
CA SER A 118 -6.70 -9.06 -25.04
C SER A 118 -7.11 -10.31 -24.24
N ALA A 119 -6.36 -10.66 -23.20
CA ALA A 119 -6.58 -11.85 -22.38
C ALA A 119 -7.38 -11.58 -21.09
N LEU A 120 -7.46 -10.33 -20.60
CA LEU A 120 -8.07 -10.01 -19.31
C LEU A 120 -8.76 -8.64 -19.34
N SER A 121 -10.05 -8.60 -19.04
CA SER A 121 -10.79 -7.34 -18.93
C SER A 121 -10.60 -6.70 -17.54
N PHE A 122 -10.69 -5.37 -17.45
CA PHE A 122 -10.67 -4.65 -16.17
C PHE A 122 -11.80 -5.12 -15.24
N ALA A 123 -13.00 -5.36 -15.78
CA ALA A 123 -14.14 -5.81 -14.98
C ALA A 123 -13.91 -7.20 -14.34
N ASP A 124 -13.30 -8.14 -15.08
CA ASP A 124 -12.96 -9.46 -14.53
C ASP A 124 -11.88 -9.35 -13.46
N PHE A 125 -10.88 -8.48 -13.67
CA PHE A 125 -9.84 -8.21 -12.69
C PHE A 125 -10.40 -7.57 -11.41
N ASP A 126 -11.24 -6.56 -11.51
CA ASP A 126 -11.86 -5.89 -10.35
C ASP A 126 -12.71 -6.86 -9.53
N GLY A 127 -13.48 -7.71 -10.20
CA GLY A 127 -14.26 -8.77 -9.56
C GLY A 127 -13.37 -9.76 -8.80
N ALA A 128 -12.26 -10.18 -9.42
CA ALA A 128 -11.30 -11.08 -8.79
C ALA A 128 -10.54 -10.42 -7.63
N LEU A 129 -10.19 -9.13 -7.74
CA LEU A 129 -9.54 -8.35 -6.70
C LEU A 129 -10.45 -8.19 -5.49
N ALA A 130 -11.72 -7.84 -5.69
CA ALA A 130 -12.70 -7.76 -4.62
C ALA A 130 -12.86 -9.12 -3.91
N ALA A 131 -13.04 -10.20 -4.67
CA ALA A 131 -13.15 -11.54 -4.10
C ALA A 131 -11.88 -11.96 -3.34
N ALA A 132 -10.69 -11.62 -3.84
CA ALA A 132 -9.43 -11.91 -3.15
C ALA A 132 -9.32 -11.14 -1.81
N LYS A 133 -9.75 -9.87 -1.78
CA LYS A 133 -9.79 -9.08 -0.55
C LYS A 133 -10.75 -9.69 0.46
N ASP A 134 -11.97 -10.01 0.07
CA ASP A 134 -12.97 -10.63 0.95
C ASP A 134 -12.45 -11.92 1.60
N VAL A 135 -11.77 -12.77 0.82
CA VAL A 135 -11.15 -14.01 1.33
C VAL A 135 -10.04 -13.69 2.33
N LEU A 136 -9.17 -12.73 2.04
CA LEU A 136 -8.09 -12.33 2.93
C LEU A 136 -8.63 -11.68 4.23
N GLU A 137 -9.69 -10.89 4.16
CA GLU A 137 -10.35 -10.32 5.34
C GLU A 137 -10.94 -11.40 6.25
N GLY A 138 -11.49 -12.46 5.66
CA GLY A 138 -12.02 -13.63 6.38
C GLY A 138 -10.94 -14.54 6.98
N ALA A 139 -9.68 -14.39 6.60
CA ALA A 139 -8.60 -15.24 7.09
C ALA A 139 -8.32 -14.99 8.58
N LYS A 140 -8.18 -16.09 9.34
CA LYS A 140 -7.83 -16.02 10.77
C LYS A 140 -6.44 -15.40 10.99
N THR A 141 -5.54 -15.59 10.03
CA THR A 141 -4.17 -15.10 10.10
C THR A 141 -3.72 -14.63 8.73
N LEU A 142 -3.16 -13.42 8.70
CA LEU A 142 -2.56 -12.81 7.53
C LEU A 142 -1.05 -12.70 7.71
N TYR A 143 -0.34 -12.83 6.60
CA TYR A 143 1.09 -12.62 6.52
C TYR A 143 1.37 -11.58 5.43
N VAL A 144 2.20 -10.61 5.77
CA VAL A 144 2.54 -9.48 4.90
C VAL A 144 4.03 -9.48 4.69
N ALA A 145 4.48 -9.85 3.49
CA ALA A 145 5.89 -9.79 3.11
C ALA A 145 6.18 -8.51 2.34
N GLU A 146 7.23 -7.78 2.73
CA GLU A 146 7.63 -6.52 2.09
C GLU A 146 9.11 -6.52 1.71
N GLY A 147 9.39 -6.07 0.49
CA GLY A 147 10.74 -5.95 -0.04
C GLY A 147 10.75 -5.18 -1.37
N ASP A 148 11.88 -5.20 -2.07
CA ASP A 148 11.97 -4.68 -3.43
C ASP A 148 11.60 -5.80 -4.43
N ALA A 149 10.94 -5.46 -5.53
CA ALA A 149 10.64 -6.40 -6.62
C ALA A 149 11.94 -6.91 -7.29
N PRO A 150 11.98 -8.16 -7.80
CA PRO A 150 13.20 -8.80 -8.30
C PRO A 150 13.94 -7.96 -9.34
N GLY A 151 15.24 -7.75 -9.17
CA GLY A 151 16.08 -6.97 -10.09
C GLY A 151 15.76 -5.47 -10.13
N THR A 152 14.97 -4.95 -9.19
CA THR A 152 14.56 -3.54 -9.15
C THR A 152 14.74 -2.91 -7.77
N ARG A 153 14.36 -1.63 -7.65
CA ARG A 153 14.20 -0.91 -6.36
C ARG A 153 12.75 -0.52 -6.10
N THR A 154 11.82 -1.12 -6.82
CA THR A 154 10.39 -0.85 -6.71
C THR A 154 9.87 -1.63 -5.51
N GLN A 155 9.31 -0.94 -4.51
CA GLN A 155 8.79 -1.65 -3.34
C GLN A 155 7.55 -2.47 -3.69
N CYS A 156 7.47 -3.64 -3.09
CA CYS A 156 6.41 -4.61 -3.29
C CYS A 156 5.95 -5.14 -1.94
N ARG A 157 4.63 -5.17 -1.76
CA ARG A 157 3.95 -5.81 -0.64
C ARG A 157 3.21 -7.04 -1.14
N VAL A 158 3.36 -8.17 -0.45
CA VAL A 158 2.58 -9.39 -0.68
C VAL A 158 1.73 -9.65 0.56
N ILE A 159 0.40 -9.63 0.40
CA ILE A 159 -0.58 -9.93 1.43
C ILE A 159 -1.13 -11.33 1.15
N THR A 160 -1.05 -12.23 2.14
CA THR A 160 -1.49 -13.62 1.96
C THR A 160 -1.99 -14.27 3.24
N ASP A 161 -2.88 -15.26 3.08
CA ASP A 161 -3.35 -16.19 4.10
C ASP A 161 -2.34 -17.30 4.43
N SER A 162 -1.35 -17.53 3.56
CA SER A 162 -0.41 -18.64 3.68
C SER A 162 0.97 -18.22 4.17
N ALA A 163 1.38 -18.81 5.30
CA ALA A 163 2.68 -18.57 5.90
C ALA A 163 3.84 -18.99 4.97
N THR A 164 3.68 -20.10 4.24
CA THR A 164 4.67 -20.60 3.27
C THR A 164 4.83 -19.64 2.09
N ILE A 165 3.73 -19.06 1.60
CA ILE A 165 3.78 -18.05 0.54
C ILE A 165 4.53 -16.81 1.01
N ALA A 166 4.19 -16.28 2.19
CA ALA A 166 4.84 -15.09 2.71
C ALA A 166 6.33 -15.32 3.01
N ALA A 167 6.67 -16.46 3.61
CA ALA A 167 8.04 -16.86 3.88
C ALA A 167 8.86 -16.94 2.58
N THR A 168 8.33 -17.66 1.59
CA THR A 168 8.97 -17.84 0.29
C THR A 168 9.09 -16.53 -0.49
N ALA A 169 8.05 -15.69 -0.44
CA ALA A 169 8.11 -14.35 -1.01
C ALA A 169 9.25 -13.54 -0.39
N MET A 170 9.36 -13.54 0.94
CA MET A 170 10.38 -12.76 1.63
C MET A 170 11.82 -13.27 1.41
N THR A 171 12.02 -14.59 1.29
CA THR A 171 13.39 -15.15 1.24
C THR A 171 13.90 -15.42 -0.18
N SER A 172 12.98 -15.70 -1.11
CA SER A 172 13.34 -16.29 -2.41
C SER A 172 12.86 -15.44 -3.60
N ILE A 173 11.90 -14.53 -3.40
CA ILE A 173 11.34 -13.71 -4.48
C ILE A 173 11.75 -12.25 -4.31
N LEU A 174 11.38 -11.65 -3.19
CA LEU A 174 11.62 -10.24 -2.91
C LEU A 174 13.09 -10.00 -2.54
N GLU A 175 13.62 -8.91 -3.06
CA GLU A 175 14.94 -8.43 -2.67
C GLU A 175 14.86 -7.62 -1.38
N ARG A 176 15.95 -7.62 -0.64
CA ARG A 176 16.03 -6.85 0.60
C ARG A 176 16.00 -5.35 0.29
N ALA A 177 14.94 -4.68 0.74
CA ALA A 177 14.84 -3.23 0.68
C ALA A 177 15.93 -2.58 1.55
N PRO A 178 16.69 -1.59 1.02
CA PRO A 178 17.62 -0.80 1.82
C PRO A 178 16.83 0.04 2.83
N LYS A 179 17.47 0.43 3.93
CA LYS A 179 16.87 1.40 4.85
C LYS A 179 16.75 2.74 4.10
N ARG A 180 15.53 3.24 3.96
CA ARG A 180 15.23 4.57 3.40
C ARG A 180 14.86 5.50 4.54
N GLU A 181 15.21 6.78 4.40
CA GLU A 181 14.91 7.82 5.40
C GLU A 181 13.42 8.18 5.40
N GLU A 182 12.82 8.18 4.20
CA GLU A 182 11.38 8.30 4.00
C GLU A 182 10.76 6.93 3.73
N VAL A 183 9.53 6.72 4.21
CA VAL A 183 8.74 5.54 3.86
C VAL A 183 8.21 5.77 2.44
N PRO A 184 8.76 5.13 1.41
CA PRO A 184 8.28 5.35 0.06
C PRO A 184 6.86 4.76 -0.09
N PRO A 185 6.09 5.22 -1.08
CA PRO A 185 4.86 4.55 -1.46
C PRO A 185 5.15 3.07 -1.81
N LEU A 186 4.13 2.23 -1.68
CA LEU A 186 4.19 0.81 -2.03
C LEU A 186 3.54 0.62 -3.40
N PRO A 187 4.26 0.88 -4.50
CA PRO A 187 3.67 0.93 -5.83
C PRO A 187 3.23 -0.45 -6.33
N ILE A 188 3.66 -1.55 -5.71
CA ILE A 188 3.16 -2.89 -6.05
C ILE A 188 2.52 -3.52 -4.81
N THR A 189 1.24 -3.87 -4.92
CA THR A 189 0.52 -4.65 -3.89
C THR A 189 -0.01 -5.95 -4.50
N CYS A 190 0.42 -7.09 -3.95
CA CYS A 190 -0.04 -8.41 -4.35
C CYS A 190 -1.03 -8.97 -3.32
N TYR A 191 -2.20 -9.40 -3.79
CA TYR A 191 -3.23 -10.11 -3.03
C TYR A 191 -3.15 -11.58 -3.44
N VAL A 192 -2.61 -12.42 -2.55
CA VAL A 192 -2.35 -13.82 -2.83
C VAL A 192 -3.12 -14.70 -1.86
N SER A 193 -4.07 -15.47 -2.34
CA SER A 193 -4.87 -16.38 -1.51
C SER A 193 -4.75 -17.82 -1.99
N THR A 194 -4.66 -18.76 -1.05
CA THR A 194 -4.75 -20.20 -1.37
C THR A 194 -6.18 -20.69 -1.57
N GLU A 195 -7.15 -19.87 -1.16
CA GLU A 195 -8.58 -20.13 -1.28
C GLU A 195 -9.20 -19.39 -2.47
N GLY A 196 -10.46 -19.72 -2.79
CA GLY A 196 -11.23 -19.08 -3.85
C GLY A 196 -11.04 -19.71 -5.24
N SER A 197 -11.71 -19.10 -6.24
CA SER A 197 -11.60 -19.50 -7.64
C SER A 197 -10.19 -19.20 -8.16
N PRO A 198 -9.58 -20.10 -8.96
CA PRO A 198 -8.30 -19.83 -9.59
C PRO A 198 -8.36 -18.56 -10.45
N PHE A 199 -7.52 -17.58 -10.14
CA PHE A 199 -7.37 -16.36 -10.91
C PHE A 199 -5.92 -15.90 -10.90
N GLU A 200 -5.48 -15.32 -12.01
CA GLU A 200 -4.17 -14.70 -12.15
C GLU A 200 -4.28 -13.47 -13.03
N GLY A 201 -3.86 -12.33 -12.51
CA GLY A 201 -3.85 -11.08 -13.26
C GLY A 201 -3.09 -9.99 -12.51
N PHE A 202 -2.73 -8.94 -13.22
CA PHE A 202 -2.32 -7.68 -12.61
C PHE A 202 -2.87 -6.50 -13.40
N VAL A 203 -2.89 -5.33 -12.79
CA VAL A 203 -3.28 -4.07 -13.44
C VAL A 203 -2.32 -2.99 -13.00
N VAL A 204 -2.03 -2.04 -13.89
CA VAL A 204 -1.35 -0.78 -13.57
C VAL A 204 -2.34 0.37 -13.74
N GLU A 205 -2.49 1.19 -12.72
CA GLU A 205 -3.44 2.30 -12.67
C GLU A 205 -2.77 3.55 -12.11
N GLN A 206 -3.37 4.72 -12.36
CA GLN A 206 -2.98 5.94 -11.67
C GLN A 206 -3.60 5.97 -10.27
N GLY A 207 -2.78 6.30 -9.29
CA GLY A 207 -3.17 6.47 -7.90
C GLY A 207 -4.25 7.54 -7.75
N ASP A 208 -5.23 7.25 -6.91
CA ASP A 208 -6.45 8.04 -6.70
C ASP A 208 -6.26 9.27 -5.79
N GLY A 209 -5.02 9.61 -5.40
CA GLY A 209 -4.72 10.72 -4.49
C GLY A 209 -5.07 10.47 -3.01
N VAL A 210 -5.72 9.35 -2.68
CA VAL A 210 -6.12 8.99 -1.30
C VAL A 210 -5.07 8.10 -0.65
N ILE A 211 -4.58 7.11 -1.40
CA ILE A 211 -3.58 6.15 -0.91
C ILE A 211 -2.17 6.51 -1.41
N TYR A 212 -2.11 7.04 -2.62
CA TYR A 212 -0.88 7.38 -3.35
C TYR A 212 -0.90 8.86 -3.70
N CYS A 213 0.26 9.45 -4.00
CA CYS A 213 0.26 10.83 -4.48
C CYS A 213 -0.48 10.89 -5.82
N GLU A 214 -1.28 11.93 -6.02
CA GLU A 214 -2.02 12.13 -7.27
C GLU A 214 -1.06 12.08 -8.47
N GLY A 215 -1.31 11.16 -9.40
CA GLY A 215 -0.48 10.93 -10.59
C GLY A 215 0.64 9.89 -10.43
N GLU A 216 0.82 9.26 -9.26
CA GLU A 216 1.72 8.10 -9.11
C GLU A 216 1.09 6.85 -9.73
N THR A 217 1.86 6.09 -10.52
CA THR A 217 1.39 4.80 -11.04
C THR A 217 1.57 3.70 -10.00
N VAL A 218 0.56 2.84 -9.91
CA VAL A 218 0.53 1.72 -8.96
C VAL A 218 0.04 0.46 -9.64
N ALA A 219 0.55 -0.67 -9.18
CA ALA A 219 0.23 -1.99 -9.67
C ALA A 219 -0.45 -2.81 -8.59
N SER A 220 -1.58 -3.42 -8.96
CA SER A 220 -2.24 -4.43 -8.15
C SER A 220 -2.09 -5.79 -8.81
N VAL A 221 -1.63 -6.79 -8.06
CA VAL A 221 -1.46 -8.18 -8.53
C VAL A 221 -2.42 -9.08 -7.76
N VAL A 222 -3.15 -9.95 -8.46
CA VAL A 222 -4.06 -10.92 -7.85
C VAL A 222 -3.69 -12.32 -8.30
N LEU A 223 -3.47 -13.21 -7.33
CA LEU A 223 -3.22 -14.63 -7.55
C LEU A 223 -4.03 -15.44 -6.53
N THR A 224 -5.05 -16.15 -6.98
CA THR A 224 -5.93 -16.92 -6.09
C THR A 224 -6.04 -18.38 -6.51
N GLY A 225 -6.46 -19.22 -5.56
CA GLY A 225 -6.78 -20.63 -5.76
C GLY A 225 -5.64 -21.61 -5.48
N ALA A 226 -6.01 -22.87 -5.32
CA ALA A 226 -5.13 -23.93 -4.82
C ALA A 226 -3.94 -24.30 -5.73
N ASN A 227 -3.97 -23.93 -7.01
CA ASN A 227 -2.92 -24.23 -7.99
C ASN A 227 -1.84 -23.15 -8.10
N TYR A 228 -1.72 -22.31 -7.07
CA TYR A 228 -0.70 -21.28 -6.98
C TYR A 228 0.72 -21.83 -7.15
N LYS A 229 1.57 -21.07 -7.86
CA LYS A 229 3.00 -21.36 -8.04
C LYS A 229 3.84 -20.16 -7.65
N HIS A 230 4.87 -20.37 -6.82
CA HIS A 230 5.80 -19.31 -6.44
C HIS A 230 6.53 -18.66 -7.62
N SER A 231 6.86 -19.45 -8.67
CA SER A 231 7.49 -18.92 -9.88
C SER A 231 6.59 -17.95 -10.63
N LYS A 232 5.27 -18.19 -10.60
CA LYS A 232 4.25 -17.29 -11.18
C LYS A 232 4.20 -15.97 -10.42
N LEU A 233 4.17 -16.01 -9.08
CA LEU A 233 4.24 -14.77 -8.27
C LEU A 233 5.50 -13.96 -8.60
N ALA A 234 6.66 -14.60 -8.65
CA ALA A 234 7.91 -13.94 -8.99
C ALA A 234 7.90 -13.32 -10.41
N ALA A 235 7.37 -14.05 -11.40
CA ALA A 235 7.24 -13.58 -12.77
C ALA A 235 6.29 -12.38 -12.87
N THR A 236 5.11 -12.45 -12.22
CA THR A 236 4.11 -11.38 -12.25
C THR A 236 4.58 -10.12 -11.53
N ILE A 237 5.25 -10.25 -10.37
CA ILE A 237 5.85 -9.08 -9.69
C ILE A 237 6.89 -8.40 -10.60
N SER A 238 7.73 -9.18 -11.27
CA SER A 238 8.74 -8.64 -12.19
C SER A 238 8.08 -7.89 -13.35
N ARG A 239 7.04 -8.48 -13.96
CA ARG A 239 6.28 -7.85 -15.05
C ARG A 239 5.56 -6.57 -14.61
N ALA A 240 4.91 -6.58 -13.44
CA ALA A 240 4.29 -5.38 -12.88
C ALA A 240 5.32 -4.27 -12.60
N ALA A 241 6.52 -4.63 -12.11
CA ALA A 241 7.60 -3.69 -11.89
C ALA A 241 8.21 -3.11 -13.19
N GLU A 242 8.10 -3.84 -14.30
CA GLU A 242 8.46 -3.34 -15.64
C GLU A 242 7.40 -2.39 -16.18
N ALA A 243 6.13 -2.76 -16.10
CA ALA A 243 5.00 -1.95 -16.56
C ALA A 243 4.90 -0.60 -15.83
N LEU A 244 5.28 -0.53 -14.54
CA LEU A 244 5.35 0.72 -13.79
C LEU A 244 6.38 1.74 -14.29
N LYS A 245 7.31 1.34 -15.16
CA LYS A 245 8.35 2.22 -15.72
C LYS A 245 7.97 2.80 -17.09
N GLU A 246 6.90 2.29 -17.71
CA GLU A 246 6.39 2.74 -19.01
C GLU A 246 5.53 4.00 -18.87
#